data_AF-A0A954T2J0-F1
#
_entry.id   AF-A0A954T2J0-F1
#
_cell.length_a   1.000
_cell.length_b   1.000
_cell.length_c   1.000
_cell.angle_alpha   90.00
_cell.angle_beta   90.00
_cell.angle_gamma   90.00
#
_symmetry.space_group_name_H-M   'P 1'
#
loop_
_entity.id
_entity.type
_entity.pdbx_description
1 polymer ?
#
loop_
_entity_poly.entity_id
_entity_poly.type
_entity_poly.pdbx_seq_one_letter_code
_entity_poly.pdbx_strand_id
1 'polypeptide(L)'
;LLRTVVQDLPAGERRRLLRPTPASWPRLSEPRELVRTIADEYAVRIEGLEAIPHDVWAERALPDLDLIDRLSIVLAGCDLTVRWTEAGKAVEVVPLPERVHFADQYTIPAPLRSRSAELRQAFPGSNVEVSGARVEVDGMWSLHRGVQAWLAGATARPRPTGSSPNAEERLTLNVEAARLEDVVMLLEERLKLSFEWTDAAAEKRQVRVPLKVQDATLDELLEKITTAAGLKFTRDGSTVRLDVAPN
;
A
#
# COMPACT_ATOMS: atom_id res chain seq x y z
N LEU A 1 0.63 14.62 -2.20
CA LEU A 1 -0.28 15.37 -1.30
C LEU A 1 0.42 16.57 -0.65
N LEU A 2 1.50 16.37 0.13
CA LEU A 2 2.21 17.48 0.81
C LEU A 2 2.63 18.62 -0.13
N ARG A 3 3.25 18.29 -1.27
CA ARG A 3 3.72 19.27 -2.25
C ARG A 3 2.57 19.98 -3.01
N THR A 4 1.47 19.28 -3.25
CA THR A 4 0.28 19.86 -3.91
C THR A 4 -0.31 20.98 -3.06
N VAL A 5 -0.51 20.73 -1.75
CA VAL A 5 -1.02 21.75 -0.81
C VAL A 5 -0.14 23.00 -0.81
N VAL A 6 1.18 22.84 -0.93
CA VAL A 6 2.12 23.98 -0.95
C VAL A 6 2.03 24.81 -2.24
N GLN A 7 1.58 24.24 -3.37
CA GLN A 7 1.39 25.00 -4.61
C GLN A 7 0.27 26.04 -4.50
N ASP A 8 -0.76 25.72 -3.70
CA ASP A 8 -1.94 26.55 -3.49
C ASP A 8 -1.76 27.62 -2.39
N LEU A 9 -0.62 27.62 -1.69
CA LEU A 9 -0.31 28.59 -0.64
C LEU A 9 0.05 29.98 -1.19
N PRO A 10 -0.10 31.04 -0.38
CA PRO A 10 0.40 32.37 -0.71
C PRO A 10 1.89 32.35 -1.10
N ALA A 11 2.27 33.21 -2.05
CA ALA A 11 3.60 33.18 -2.66
C ALA A 11 4.76 33.28 -1.65
N GLY A 12 4.59 34.01 -0.56
CA GLY A 12 5.59 34.12 0.50
C GLY A 12 5.81 32.82 1.26
N GLU A 13 4.72 32.15 1.64
CA GLU A 13 4.78 30.85 2.32
C GLU A 13 5.32 29.77 1.39
N ARG A 14 4.82 29.71 0.15
CA ARG A 14 5.33 28.77 -0.85
C ARG A 14 6.84 28.96 -1.09
N ARG A 15 7.32 30.20 -1.22
CA ARG A 15 8.76 30.48 -1.38
C ARG A 15 9.57 30.04 -0.18
N ARG A 16 9.07 30.23 1.05
CA ARG A 16 9.74 29.78 2.27
C ARG A 16 9.87 28.25 2.28
N LEU A 17 8.77 27.53 2.01
CA LEU A 17 8.72 26.07 2.12
C LEU A 17 9.44 25.34 0.98
N LEU A 18 9.49 25.94 -0.21
CA LEU A 18 10.15 25.38 -1.40
C LEU A 18 11.57 25.92 -1.63
N ARG A 19 12.11 26.71 -0.69
CA ARG A 19 13.48 27.19 -0.78
C ARG A 19 14.43 26.01 -0.56
N PRO A 20 15.30 25.65 -1.53
CA PRO A 20 16.30 24.61 -1.28
C PRO A 20 17.33 25.10 -0.27
N THR A 21 17.65 24.28 0.71
CA THR A 21 18.79 24.49 1.62
C THR A 21 19.67 23.25 1.71
N PRO A 22 20.98 23.42 1.97
CA PRO A 22 21.89 22.30 2.17
C PRO A 22 21.37 21.36 3.26
N ALA A 23 21.32 20.07 2.94
CA ALA A 23 20.87 19.03 3.86
C ALA A 23 22.01 18.05 4.13
N SER A 24 22.59 18.14 5.31
CA SER A 24 23.63 17.21 5.76
C SER A 24 23.52 16.97 7.25
N TRP A 25 23.90 15.79 7.69
CA TRP A 25 23.98 15.48 9.11
C TRP A 25 25.21 14.63 9.44
N PRO A 26 25.84 14.89 10.59
CA PRO A 26 27.01 14.14 11.03
C PRO A 26 26.63 12.71 11.43
N ARG A 27 27.65 11.87 11.60
CA ARG A 27 27.46 10.55 12.20
C ARG A 27 26.85 10.68 13.59
N LEU A 28 26.04 9.70 13.97
CA LEU A 28 25.31 9.64 15.22
C LEU A 28 24.16 10.66 15.34
N SER A 29 23.62 11.10 14.20
CA SER A 29 22.43 11.96 14.20
C SER A 29 21.18 11.15 14.48
N GLU A 30 20.27 11.71 15.28
CA GLU A 30 18.97 11.10 15.58
C GLU A 30 17.89 11.63 14.62
N PRO A 31 17.08 10.76 13.98
CA PRO A 31 16.04 11.18 13.04
C PRO A 31 15.06 12.19 13.63
N ARG A 32 14.68 12.00 14.90
CA ARG A 32 13.77 12.90 15.61
C ARG A 32 14.33 14.33 15.72
N GLU A 33 15.62 14.43 16.04
CA GLU A 33 16.34 15.70 16.16
C GLU A 33 16.53 16.39 14.80
N LEU A 34 16.79 15.59 13.75
CA LEU A 34 16.84 16.09 12.37
C LEU A 34 15.50 16.67 11.96
N VAL A 35 14.40 15.94 12.18
CA VAL A 35 13.05 16.38 11.83
C VAL A 35 12.67 17.66 12.56
N ARG A 36 12.99 17.78 13.86
CA ARG A 36 12.79 19.00 14.64
C ARG A 36 13.56 20.18 14.05
N THR A 37 14.85 19.98 13.80
CA THR A 37 15.74 21.02 13.24
C THR A 37 15.27 21.49 11.86
N ILE A 38 14.85 20.54 11.00
CA ILE A 38 14.27 20.84 9.68
C ILE A 38 12.99 21.67 9.84
N ALA A 39 12.08 21.29 10.74
CA ALA A 39 10.83 22.01 10.94
C ALA A 39 11.07 23.45 11.46
N ASP A 40 12.01 23.62 12.38
CA ASP A 40 12.41 24.91 12.95
C ASP A 40 13.02 25.85 11.90
N GLU A 41 13.91 25.33 11.03
CA GLU A 41 14.56 26.10 9.96
C GLU A 41 13.53 26.72 9.00
N TYR A 42 12.45 26.00 8.76
CA TYR A 42 11.35 26.46 7.90
C TYR A 42 10.24 27.13 8.68
N ALA A 43 10.31 27.31 10.00
CA ALA A 43 9.26 27.85 10.84
C ALA A 43 7.91 27.11 10.68
N VAL A 44 7.96 25.77 10.73
CA VAL A 44 6.80 24.89 10.71
C VAL A 44 6.74 24.15 12.05
N ARG A 45 5.57 24.16 12.70
CA ARG A 45 5.34 23.38 13.91
C ARG A 45 5.18 21.91 13.54
N ILE A 46 5.81 21.03 14.30
CA ILE A 46 5.71 19.58 14.11
C ILE A 46 5.20 18.90 15.37
N GLU A 47 4.15 18.09 15.18
CA GLU A 47 3.50 17.27 16.21
C GLU A 47 3.79 15.78 15.93
N GLY A 48 3.77 14.92 16.94
CA GLY A 48 3.98 13.47 16.75
C GLY A 48 5.44 12.99 16.69
N LEU A 49 6.41 13.81 17.13
CA LEU A 49 7.83 13.47 17.09
C LEU A 49 8.18 12.20 17.89
N GLU A 50 7.41 11.89 18.92
CA GLU A 50 7.53 10.70 19.75
C GLU A 50 7.34 9.39 18.99
N ALA A 51 6.61 9.42 17.86
CA ALA A 51 6.45 8.25 16.99
C ALA A 51 7.75 7.89 16.25
N ILE A 52 8.68 8.82 16.11
CA ILE A 52 9.96 8.59 15.44
C ILE A 52 10.86 7.74 16.36
N PRO A 53 11.37 6.58 15.91
CA PRO A 53 12.25 5.73 16.71
C PRO A 53 13.52 6.46 17.15
N HIS A 54 14.04 6.07 18.32
CA HIS A 54 15.38 6.47 18.77
C HIS A 54 16.44 5.62 18.05
N ASP A 55 16.78 6.06 16.84
CA ASP A 55 17.80 5.44 16.02
C ASP A 55 18.98 6.39 15.82
N VAL A 56 20.13 5.84 15.45
CA VAL A 56 21.40 6.55 15.34
C VAL A 56 21.94 6.38 13.93
N TRP A 57 21.88 7.44 13.14
CA TRP A 57 22.19 7.36 11.71
C TRP A 57 23.66 7.61 11.39
N ALA A 58 24.10 6.97 10.32
CA ALA A 58 25.38 7.28 9.69
C ALA A 58 25.36 8.70 9.10
N GLU A 59 26.56 9.24 8.91
CA GLU A 59 26.74 10.52 8.22
C GLU A 59 26.14 10.48 6.82
N ARG A 60 25.51 11.58 6.42
CA ARG A 60 25.01 11.75 5.05
C ARG A 60 25.05 13.21 4.64
N ALA A 61 25.49 13.44 3.41
CA ALA A 61 25.30 14.68 2.68
C ALA A 61 24.29 14.43 1.55
N LEU A 62 23.27 15.26 1.50
CA LEU A 62 22.27 15.28 0.44
C LEU A 62 22.47 16.54 -0.42
N PRO A 63 21.91 16.56 -1.65
CA PRO A 63 21.75 17.79 -2.41
C PRO A 63 20.98 18.84 -1.61
N ASP A 64 20.95 20.08 -2.12
CA ASP A 64 20.05 21.09 -1.58
C ASP A 64 18.60 20.65 -1.79
N LEU A 65 17.84 20.61 -0.70
CA LEU A 65 16.48 20.10 -0.69
C LEU A 65 15.57 21.07 0.06
N ASP A 66 14.32 21.12 -0.37
CA ASP A 66 13.29 21.89 0.33
C ASP A 66 12.76 21.15 1.57
N LEU A 67 11.87 21.80 2.34
CA LEU A 67 11.29 21.22 3.54
C LEU A 67 10.66 19.85 3.29
N ILE A 68 9.89 19.73 2.21
CA ILE A 68 9.06 18.56 1.95
C ILE A 68 9.95 17.38 1.63
N ASP A 69 10.97 17.58 0.79
CA ASP A 69 11.89 16.51 0.42
C ASP A 69 12.74 16.06 1.61
N ARG A 70 13.22 17.01 2.43
CA ARG A 70 14.01 16.70 3.63
C ARG A 70 13.21 15.87 4.64
N LEU A 71 11.99 16.31 4.96
CA LEU A 71 11.11 15.55 5.86
C LEU A 71 10.76 14.18 5.27
N SER A 72 10.48 14.11 3.97
CA SER A 72 10.15 12.85 3.30
C SER A 72 11.30 11.84 3.37
N ILE A 73 12.54 12.27 3.15
CA ILE A 73 13.70 11.38 3.20
C ILE A 73 13.96 10.88 4.62
N VAL A 74 13.92 11.77 5.62
CA VAL A 74 14.20 11.37 7.00
C VAL A 74 13.10 10.46 7.53
N LEU A 75 11.83 10.78 7.28
CA LEU A 75 10.70 10.00 7.82
C LEU A 75 10.47 8.68 7.07
N ALA A 76 10.77 8.62 5.77
CA ALA A 76 10.69 7.37 5.01
C ALA A 76 11.63 6.29 5.58
N GLY A 77 12.77 6.67 6.16
CA GLY A 77 13.65 5.73 6.86
C GLY A 77 13.06 5.13 8.14
N CYS A 78 11.92 5.64 8.60
CA CYS A 78 11.21 5.18 9.79
C CYS A 78 9.81 4.64 9.49
N ASP A 79 9.45 4.43 8.21
CA ASP A 79 8.08 4.11 7.77
C ASP A 79 7.04 5.15 8.21
N LEU A 80 7.46 6.42 8.30
CA LEU A 80 6.63 7.55 8.68
C LEU A 80 6.51 8.55 7.53
N THR A 81 5.52 9.42 7.62
CA THR A 81 5.34 10.59 6.77
C THR A 81 4.76 11.74 7.59
N VAL A 82 4.52 12.88 6.96
CA VAL A 82 3.78 13.98 7.58
C VAL A 82 2.49 14.28 6.85
N ARG A 83 1.54 14.83 7.59
CA ARG A 83 0.31 15.42 7.06
C ARG A 83 0.19 16.86 7.54
N TRP A 84 -0.25 17.76 6.68
CA TRP A 84 -0.57 19.13 7.08
C TRP A 84 -1.75 19.14 8.07
N THR A 85 -1.55 19.69 9.26
CA THR A 85 -2.63 20.03 10.20
C THR A 85 -3.06 21.49 10.00
N GLU A 86 -2.10 22.37 9.67
CA GLU A 86 -2.33 23.72 9.19
C GLU A 86 -1.40 23.98 7.99
N ALA A 87 -1.97 24.15 6.80
CA ALA A 87 -1.20 24.27 5.56
C ALA A 87 -0.13 25.37 5.67
N GLY A 88 1.13 24.99 5.44
CA GLY A 88 2.28 25.88 5.48
C GLY A 88 2.80 26.28 6.86
N LYS A 89 2.17 25.82 7.94
CA LYS A 89 2.52 26.22 9.32
C LYS A 89 2.64 25.08 10.31
N ALA A 90 1.86 24.01 10.16
CA ALA A 90 1.90 22.89 11.08
C ALA A 90 1.69 21.55 10.37
N VAL A 91 2.47 20.56 10.80
CA VAL A 91 2.38 19.18 10.33
C VAL A 91 2.36 18.22 11.50
N GLU A 92 1.77 17.05 11.30
CA GLU A 92 1.75 15.94 12.23
C GLU A 92 2.47 14.75 11.58
N VAL A 93 3.36 14.09 12.34
CA VAL A 93 4.00 12.84 11.95
C VAL A 93 2.99 11.72 12.06
N VAL A 94 2.80 10.98 10.97
CA VAL A 94 1.85 9.88 10.87
C VAL A 94 2.51 8.66 10.22
N PRO A 95 2.02 7.43 10.46
CA PRO A 95 2.50 6.25 9.74
C PRO A 95 2.38 6.43 8.23
N LEU A 96 3.38 5.97 7.49
CA LEU A 96 3.28 5.88 6.04
C LEU A 96 2.15 4.88 5.73
N PRO A 97 1.13 5.27 4.96
CA PRO A 97 0.02 4.37 4.66
C PRO A 97 0.53 3.16 3.85
N GLU A 98 0.09 1.95 4.21
CA GLU A 98 0.45 0.71 3.50
C GLU A 98 0.11 0.76 2.01
N ARG A 99 -0.88 1.58 1.64
CA ARG A 99 -1.31 1.79 0.25
C ARG A 99 -1.47 3.28 -0.03
N VAL A 100 -0.61 3.81 -0.90
CA VAL A 100 -0.70 5.20 -1.36
C VAL A 100 -1.63 5.26 -2.57
N HIS A 101 -2.75 5.97 -2.41
CA HIS A 101 -3.64 6.34 -3.49
C HIS A 101 -3.32 7.76 -3.95
N PHE A 102 -3.30 7.96 -5.25
CA PHE A 102 -3.08 9.23 -5.90
C PHE A 102 -4.29 9.52 -6.78
N ALA A 103 -4.84 10.72 -6.71
CA ALA A 103 -5.91 11.17 -7.61
C ALA A 103 -5.31 12.15 -8.62
N ASP A 104 -5.52 11.89 -9.91
CA ASP A 104 -4.99 12.72 -11.00
C ASP A 104 -5.92 12.70 -12.22
N GLN A 105 -5.79 13.73 -13.05
CA GLN A 105 -6.62 13.92 -14.23
C GLN A 105 -5.77 13.89 -15.51
N TYR A 106 -6.16 13.05 -16.45
CA TYR A 106 -5.54 12.96 -17.77
C TYR A 106 -6.50 13.39 -18.87
N THR A 107 -5.96 13.95 -19.94
CA THR A 107 -6.74 14.29 -21.13
C THR A 107 -6.68 13.15 -22.13
N ILE A 108 -7.85 12.73 -22.63
CA ILE A 108 -7.97 11.72 -23.70
C ILE A 108 -7.68 12.38 -25.05
N PRO A 109 -6.63 11.96 -25.77
CA PRO A 109 -6.34 12.46 -27.11
C PRO A 109 -7.53 12.25 -28.05
N ALA A 110 -7.77 13.22 -28.95
CA ALA A 110 -8.86 13.17 -29.93
C ALA A 110 -9.05 11.80 -30.64
N PRO A 111 -7.99 11.12 -31.14
CA PRO A 111 -8.16 9.83 -31.83
C PRO A 111 -8.61 8.69 -30.92
N LEU A 112 -8.43 8.80 -29.60
CA LEU A 112 -8.78 7.76 -28.62
C LEU A 112 -10.13 8.01 -27.94
N ARG A 113 -10.78 9.16 -28.18
CA ARG A 113 -12.07 9.51 -27.55
C ARG A 113 -13.18 8.51 -27.88
N SER A 114 -13.22 8.02 -29.12
CA SER A 114 -14.16 6.98 -29.56
C SER A 114 -13.92 5.62 -28.90
N ARG A 115 -12.70 5.39 -28.38
CA ARG A 115 -12.28 4.16 -27.69
C ARG A 115 -12.31 4.29 -26.17
N SER A 116 -12.84 5.38 -25.63
CA SER A 116 -12.94 5.62 -24.17
C SER A 116 -13.73 4.53 -23.42
N ALA A 117 -14.63 3.82 -24.09
CA ALA A 117 -15.30 2.65 -23.52
C ALA A 117 -14.35 1.46 -23.28
N GLU A 118 -13.35 1.27 -24.15
CA GLU A 118 -12.31 0.23 -23.98
C GLU A 118 -11.43 0.52 -22.76
N LEU A 119 -11.21 1.80 -22.44
CA LEU A 119 -10.50 2.20 -21.22
C LEU A 119 -11.27 1.74 -19.98
N ARG A 120 -12.59 1.98 -19.90
CA ARG A 120 -13.40 1.49 -18.77
C ARG A 120 -13.38 -0.04 -18.65
N GLN A 121 -13.35 -0.76 -19.78
CA GLN A 121 -13.28 -2.23 -19.80
C GLN A 121 -11.89 -2.77 -19.45
N ALA A 122 -10.82 -2.04 -19.77
CA ALA A 122 -9.45 -2.42 -19.44
C ALA A 122 -9.12 -2.22 -17.96
N PHE A 123 -9.87 -1.35 -17.27
CA PHE A 123 -9.73 -1.03 -15.85
C PHE A 123 -11.07 -1.19 -15.10
N PRO A 124 -11.67 -2.41 -15.07
CA PRO A 124 -12.96 -2.62 -14.44
C PRO A 124 -12.82 -2.59 -12.91
N GLY A 125 -13.54 -1.67 -12.26
CA GLY A 125 -13.68 -1.65 -10.80
C GLY A 125 -12.62 -0.86 -10.03
N SER A 126 -11.84 0.02 -10.66
CA SER A 126 -10.85 0.84 -9.95
C SER A 126 -11.03 2.27 -10.37
N ASN A 127 -11.67 3.10 -9.53
CA ASN A 127 -11.46 4.55 -9.34
C ASN A 127 -11.14 5.43 -10.59
N VAL A 128 -11.53 5.00 -11.78
CA VAL A 128 -11.24 5.62 -13.08
C VAL A 128 -12.56 6.13 -13.63
N GLU A 129 -12.76 7.44 -13.52
CA GLU A 129 -13.96 8.12 -14.02
C GLU A 129 -13.65 8.82 -15.33
N VAL A 130 -14.33 8.42 -16.39
CA VAL A 130 -14.20 9.06 -17.70
C VAL A 130 -15.34 10.04 -17.91
N SER A 131 -15.01 11.32 -18.10
CA SER A 131 -15.93 12.41 -18.43
C SER A 131 -15.50 13.09 -19.73
N GLY A 132 -16.11 12.68 -20.85
CA GLY A 132 -15.86 13.23 -22.18
C GLY A 132 -14.40 13.10 -22.63
N ALA A 133 -13.66 14.22 -22.59
CA ALA A 133 -12.25 14.28 -22.97
C ALA A 133 -11.29 14.14 -21.76
N ARG A 134 -11.80 13.93 -20.55
CA ARG A 134 -10.99 13.77 -19.34
C ARG A 134 -11.22 12.40 -18.73
N VAL A 135 -10.15 11.85 -18.16
CA VAL A 135 -10.21 10.69 -17.29
C VAL A 135 -9.58 11.06 -15.96
N GLU A 136 -10.37 10.96 -14.91
CA GLU A 136 -9.91 11.02 -13.53
C GLU A 136 -9.53 9.61 -13.10
N VAL A 137 -8.37 9.48 -12.47
CA VAL A 137 -7.82 8.21 -12.00
C VAL A 137 -7.47 8.44 -10.54
N ASP A 138 -8.09 7.68 -9.64
CA ASP A 138 -7.64 7.54 -8.27
C ASP A 138 -7.06 6.13 -8.09
N GLY A 139 -5.85 6.02 -7.56
CA GLY A 139 -5.29 4.72 -7.19
C GLY A 139 -3.78 4.71 -7.07
N MET A 140 -3.21 3.51 -7.03
CA MET A 140 -1.77 3.34 -6.97
C MET A 140 -1.09 3.81 -8.26
N TRP A 141 0.19 4.18 -8.18
CA TRP A 141 0.98 4.60 -9.34
C TRP A 141 0.98 3.60 -10.51
N SER A 142 0.85 2.31 -10.23
CA SER A 142 0.70 1.25 -11.26
C SER A 142 -0.54 1.45 -12.14
N LEU A 143 -1.67 1.88 -11.55
CA LEU A 143 -2.91 2.21 -12.25
C LEU A 143 -2.71 3.41 -13.17
N HIS A 144 -2.14 4.50 -12.64
CA HIS A 144 -1.81 5.70 -13.43
C HIS A 144 -0.89 5.39 -14.60
N ARG A 145 0.16 4.57 -14.38
CA ARG A 145 1.08 4.14 -15.44
C ARG A 145 0.38 3.32 -16.51
N GLY A 146 -0.54 2.44 -16.12
CA GLY A 146 -1.37 1.69 -17.06
C GLY A 146 -2.24 2.60 -17.92
N VAL A 147 -2.93 3.56 -17.30
CA VAL A 147 -3.78 4.53 -18.01
C VAL A 147 -2.95 5.41 -18.94
N GLN A 148 -1.80 5.92 -18.51
CA GLN A 148 -0.89 6.69 -19.34
C GLN A 148 -0.39 5.89 -20.56
N ALA A 149 -0.03 4.62 -20.38
CA ALA A 149 0.38 3.75 -21.49
C ALA A 149 -0.76 3.56 -22.50
N TRP A 150 -2.01 3.37 -22.02
CA TRP A 150 -3.18 3.28 -22.89
C TRP A 150 -3.41 4.59 -23.66
N LEU A 151 -3.31 5.74 -22.99
CA LEU A 151 -3.44 7.06 -23.61
C LEU A 151 -2.33 7.34 -24.65
N ALA A 152 -1.15 6.76 -24.46
CA ALA A 152 -0.05 6.82 -25.42
C ALA A 152 -0.24 5.87 -26.63
N GLY A 153 -1.36 5.14 -26.70
CA GLY A 153 -1.68 4.22 -27.80
C GLY A 153 -1.09 2.82 -27.65
N ALA A 154 -0.45 2.50 -26.51
CA ALA A 154 -0.08 1.13 -26.21
C ALA A 154 -1.33 0.33 -25.82
N THR A 155 -1.58 -0.79 -26.48
CA THR A 155 -2.59 -1.78 -26.04
C THR A 155 -2.04 -2.57 -24.85
N ALA A 156 -1.60 -1.88 -23.81
CA ALA A 156 -1.14 -2.50 -22.58
C ALA A 156 -2.38 -2.78 -21.74
N ARG A 157 -2.84 -4.04 -21.74
CA ARG A 157 -3.74 -4.52 -20.69
C ARG A 157 -2.91 -4.49 -19.40
N PRO A 158 -3.23 -3.66 -18.40
CA PRO A 158 -2.53 -3.70 -17.14
C PRO A 158 -2.71 -5.09 -16.58
N ARG A 159 -1.62 -5.71 -16.12
CA ARG A 159 -1.75 -6.85 -15.22
C ARG A 159 -2.37 -6.28 -13.94
N PRO A 160 -3.54 -6.74 -13.49
CA PRO A 160 -4.12 -6.23 -12.25
C PRO A 160 -3.14 -6.58 -11.13
N THR A 161 -2.48 -5.55 -10.61
CA THR A 161 -1.71 -5.62 -9.36
C THR A 161 -2.39 -4.67 -8.41
N GLY A 162 -3.17 -5.22 -7.48
CA GLY A 162 -3.76 -4.47 -6.37
C GLY A 162 -5.25 -4.26 -6.52
N SER A 163 -5.98 -5.06 -5.74
CA SER A 163 -7.40 -5.10 -5.43
C SER A 163 -8.17 -3.78 -5.51
N SER A 164 -9.30 -3.81 -6.20
CA SER A 164 -10.40 -2.87 -6.01
C SER A 164 -10.82 -2.80 -4.53
N PRO A 165 -11.46 -1.71 -4.09
CA PRO A 165 -11.89 -1.51 -2.69
C PRO A 165 -12.89 -2.56 -2.17
N ASN A 166 -13.41 -3.41 -3.05
CA ASN A 166 -14.39 -4.46 -2.75
C ASN A 166 -14.11 -5.76 -3.53
N ALA A 167 -12.87 -5.97 -4.00
CA ALA A 167 -12.48 -7.21 -4.65
C ALA A 167 -12.01 -8.20 -3.59
N GLU A 168 -12.85 -9.20 -3.31
CA GLU A 168 -12.51 -10.38 -2.52
C GLU A 168 -11.10 -10.87 -2.88
N GLU A 169 -10.25 -11.07 -1.88
CA GLU A 169 -8.87 -11.50 -2.07
C GLU A 169 -8.85 -12.86 -2.79
N ARG A 170 -8.54 -12.84 -4.09
CA ARG A 170 -8.43 -14.07 -4.88
C ARG A 170 -7.02 -14.63 -4.79
N LEU A 171 -6.93 -15.82 -4.20
CA LEU A 171 -5.72 -16.58 -3.96
C LEU A 171 -5.63 -17.72 -4.97
N THR A 172 -4.46 -17.85 -5.60
CA THR A 172 -4.10 -19.01 -6.40
C THR A 172 -3.00 -19.78 -5.67
N LEU A 173 -3.26 -21.06 -5.37
CA LEU A 173 -2.34 -21.96 -4.71
C LEU A 173 -2.31 -23.28 -5.51
N ASN A 174 -1.14 -23.63 -6.05
CA ASN A 174 -0.95 -24.87 -6.79
C ASN A 174 0.09 -25.73 -6.08
N VAL A 175 -0.38 -26.78 -5.43
CA VAL A 175 0.45 -27.66 -4.62
C VAL A 175 0.05 -29.11 -4.90
N GLU A 176 0.95 -29.86 -5.52
CA GLU A 176 0.65 -31.21 -6.02
C GLU A 176 0.52 -32.26 -4.90
N ALA A 177 1.27 -32.11 -3.80
CA ALA A 177 1.15 -32.97 -2.61
C ALA A 177 1.90 -32.35 -1.41
N ALA A 178 1.33 -31.34 -0.75
CA ALA A 178 1.87 -30.84 0.51
C ALA A 178 1.12 -31.42 1.69
N ARG A 179 1.81 -31.45 2.84
CA ARG A 179 1.18 -31.76 4.10
C ARG A 179 0.30 -30.57 4.50
N LEU A 180 -0.82 -30.86 5.14
CA LEU A 180 -1.75 -29.82 5.58
C LEU A 180 -1.07 -28.79 6.50
N GLU A 181 -0.12 -29.23 7.33
CA GLU A 181 0.74 -28.37 8.16
C GLU A 181 1.53 -27.34 7.34
N ASP A 182 2.12 -27.74 6.21
CA ASP A 182 2.93 -26.87 5.37
C ASP A 182 2.07 -25.81 4.67
N VAL A 183 0.84 -26.20 4.27
CA VAL A 183 -0.12 -25.29 3.62
C VAL A 183 -0.63 -24.25 4.62
N VAL A 184 -0.92 -24.66 5.85
CA VAL A 184 -1.41 -23.74 6.91
C VAL A 184 -0.30 -22.78 7.34
N MET A 185 0.93 -23.28 7.55
CA MET A 185 2.08 -22.43 7.87
C MET A 185 2.35 -21.39 6.77
N LEU A 186 2.22 -21.78 5.49
CA LEU A 186 2.36 -20.84 4.37
C LEU A 186 1.26 -19.78 4.36
N LEU A 187 0.03 -20.14 4.74
CA LEU A 187 -1.08 -19.18 4.87
C LEU A 187 -0.89 -18.25 6.08
N GLU A 188 -0.36 -18.74 7.20
CA GLU A 188 0.03 -17.94 8.37
C GLU A 188 1.08 -16.88 7.99
N GLU A 189 2.16 -17.30 7.34
CA GLU A 189 3.25 -16.39 6.94
C GLU A 189 2.77 -15.35 5.92
N ARG A 190 1.98 -15.78 4.93
CA ARG A 190 1.58 -14.92 3.81
C ARG A 190 0.45 -13.95 4.16
N LEU A 191 -0.50 -14.36 5.00
CA LEU A 191 -1.71 -13.59 5.31
C LEU A 191 -1.72 -13.04 6.74
N LYS A 192 -0.69 -13.33 7.55
CA LYS A 192 -0.60 -12.94 8.96
C LYS A 192 -1.84 -13.39 9.77
N LEU A 193 -2.40 -14.55 9.43
CA LEU A 193 -3.52 -15.16 10.16
C LEU A 193 -3.00 -16.09 11.25
N SER A 194 -3.77 -16.28 12.31
CA SER A 194 -3.47 -17.25 13.37
C SER A 194 -4.38 -18.47 13.24
N PHE A 195 -3.82 -19.68 13.12
CA PHE A 195 -4.61 -20.91 13.06
C PHE A 195 -4.57 -21.66 14.39
N GLU A 196 -5.75 -21.87 14.97
CA GLU A 196 -5.93 -22.67 16.18
C GLU A 196 -6.49 -24.05 15.80
N TRP A 197 -5.81 -25.11 16.22
CA TRP A 197 -6.20 -26.50 15.96
C TRP A 197 -6.76 -27.13 17.23
N THR A 198 -7.92 -27.78 17.15
CA THR A 198 -8.46 -28.60 18.25
C THR A 198 -7.72 -29.96 18.32
N ASP A 199 -7.59 -30.57 19.50
CA ASP A 199 -6.87 -31.85 19.72
C ASP A 199 -7.35 -32.99 18.81
N ALA A 200 -8.63 -33.01 18.43
CA ALA A 200 -9.20 -33.99 17.49
C ALA A 200 -8.79 -33.76 16.02
N ALA A 201 -8.40 -32.54 15.64
CA ALA A 201 -7.90 -32.21 14.30
C ALA A 201 -6.37 -32.39 14.16
N ALA A 202 -5.67 -32.57 15.29
CA ALA A 202 -4.22 -32.76 15.33
C ALA A 202 -3.76 -34.03 14.62
N GLU A 203 -4.55 -35.11 14.64
CA GLU A 203 -4.24 -36.37 13.94
C GLU A 203 -4.24 -36.23 12.41
N LYS A 204 -4.94 -35.24 11.85
CA LYS A 204 -5.03 -35.01 10.40
C LYS A 204 -3.96 -34.07 9.85
N ARG A 205 -3.07 -33.52 10.69
CA ARG A 205 -1.99 -32.58 10.31
C ARG A 205 -1.02 -33.14 9.26
N GLN A 206 -0.78 -34.45 9.30
CA GLN A 206 0.17 -35.13 8.41
C GLN A 206 -0.48 -35.65 7.10
N VAL A 207 -1.79 -35.45 6.92
CA VAL A 207 -2.47 -35.86 5.68
C VAL A 207 -1.97 -35.01 4.53
N ARG A 208 -1.48 -35.68 3.48
CA ARG A 208 -1.08 -35.02 2.24
C ARG A 208 -2.31 -34.74 1.41
N VAL A 209 -2.55 -33.48 1.13
CA VAL A 209 -3.70 -33.05 0.33
C VAL A 209 -3.18 -32.47 -0.99
N PRO A 210 -3.53 -33.07 -2.14
CA PRO A 210 -3.30 -32.42 -3.42
C PRO A 210 -4.25 -31.22 -3.53
N LEU A 211 -3.70 -30.01 -3.61
CA LEU A 211 -4.50 -28.78 -3.66
C LEU A 211 -4.16 -27.97 -4.92
N LYS A 212 -5.07 -27.97 -5.89
CA LYS A 212 -4.99 -27.11 -7.07
C LYS A 212 -6.15 -26.13 -7.04
N VAL A 213 -5.90 -24.93 -6.54
CA VAL A 213 -6.89 -23.86 -6.45
C VAL A 213 -6.40 -22.65 -7.23
N GLN A 214 -7.19 -22.24 -8.22
CA GLN A 214 -6.94 -21.05 -9.01
C GLN A 214 -8.04 -20.05 -8.72
N ASP A 215 -7.64 -18.81 -8.44
CA ASP A 215 -8.53 -17.66 -8.32
C ASP A 215 -9.68 -17.82 -7.31
N ALA A 216 -9.43 -18.41 -6.14
CA ALA A 216 -10.44 -18.64 -5.10
C ALA A 216 -10.32 -17.62 -3.96
N THR A 217 -11.44 -17.28 -3.33
CA THR A 217 -11.42 -16.43 -2.13
C THR A 217 -10.75 -17.15 -0.96
N LEU A 218 -10.32 -16.41 0.07
CA LEU A 218 -9.73 -17.02 1.28
C LEU A 218 -10.67 -18.06 1.91
N ASP A 219 -11.97 -17.77 1.97
CA ASP A 219 -12.95 -18.68 2.57
C ASP A 219 -13.18 -19.91 1.67
N GLU A 220 -13.19 -19.75 0.34
CA GLU A 220 -13.26 -20.89 -0.60
C GLU A 220 -11.99 -21.75 -0.59
N LEU A 221 -10.82 -21.13 -0.39
CA LEU A 221 -9.55 -21.82 -0.26
C LEU A 221 -9.54 -22.64 1.04
N LEU A 222 -9.96 -22.05 2.16
CA LEU A 222 -10.10 -22.73 3.44
C LEU A 222 -11.15 -23.84 3.37
N GLU A 223 -12.28 -23.62 2.71
CA GLU A 223 -13.29 -24.65 2.48
C GLU A 223 -12.72 -25.81 1.68
N LYS A 224 -12.03 -25.57 0.56
CA LYS A 224 -11.44 -26.66 -0.24
C LYS A 224 -10.36 -27.43 0.50
N ILE A 225 -9.53 -26.74 1.28
CA ILE A 225 -8.49 -27.36 2.12
C ILE A 225 -9.14 -28.21 3.22
N THR A 226 -10.16 -27.68 3.87
CA THR A 226 -10.82 -28.34 5.01
C THR A 226 -11.72 -29.48 4.57
N THR A 227 -12.48 -29.34 3.47
CA THR A 227 -13.25 -30.45 2.87
C THR A 227 -12.34 -31.60 2.43
N ALA A 228 -11.21 -31.31 1.78
CA ALA A 228 -10.27 -32.35 1.36
C ALA A 228 -9.59 -33.07 2.54
N ALA A 229 -9.49 -32.42 3.71
CA ALA A 229 -9.01 -33.00 4.96
C ALA A 229 -10.15 -33.56 5.86
N GLY A 230 -11.43 -33.38 5.51
CA GLY A 230 -12.57 -33.70 6.36
C GLY A 230 -12.58 -32.91 7.69
N LEU A 231 -12.28 -31.62 7.61
CA LEU A 231 -12.30 -30.65 8.70
C LEU A 231 -13.37 -29.58 8.41
N LYS A 232 -13.83 -28.88 9.45
CA LYS A 232 -14.61 -27.64 9.36
C LYS A 232 -13.76 -26.49 9.86
N PHE A 233 -13.91 -25.31 9.26
CA PHE A 233 -13.30 -24.10 9.80
C PHE A 233 -14.37 -23.14 10.32
N THR A 234 -14.02 -22.41 11.37
CA THR A 234 -14.76 -21.22 11.81
C THR A 234 -13.78 -20.06 11.81
N ARG A 235 -14.09 -19.01 11.05
CA ARG A 235 -13.26 -17.81 10.96
C ARG A 235 -13.85 -16.71 11.83
N ASP A 236 -13.03 -16.15 12.72
CA ASP A 236 -13.34 -14.96 13.49
C ASP A 236 -12.28 -13.89 13.18
N GLY A 237 -12.54 -13.11 12.13
CA GLY A 237 -11.64 -12.07 11.64
C GLY A 237 -10.27 -12.60 11.20
N SER A 238 -9.27 -12.44 12.07
CA SER A 238 -7.86 -12.81 11.89
C SER A 238 -7.50 -14.18 12.47
N THR A 239 -8.43 -14.84 13.17
CA THR A 239 -8.20 -16.15 13.78
C THR A 239 -9.08 -17.20 13.08
N VAL A 240 -8.45 -18.26 12.58
CA VAL A 240 -9.15 -19.39 11.95
C VAL A 240 -9.04 -20.60 12.86
N ARG A 241 -10.18 -21.07 13.37
CA ARG A 241 -10.27 -22.31 14.16
C ARG A 241 -10.60 -23.48 13.25
N LEU A 242 -9.79 -24.54 13.31
CA LEU A 242 -9.97 -25.77 12.56
C LEU A 242 -10.47 -26.88 13.49
N ASP A 243 -11.68 -27.39 13.22
CA ASP A 243 -12.33 -28.46 13.97
C ASP A 243 -12.65 -29.67 13.06
N VAL A 244 -12.91 -30.84 13.63
CA VAL A 244 -13.28 -32.04 12.86
C VAL A 244 -14.72 -31.90 12.36
N ALA A 245 -14.96 -32.20 11.09
CA ALA A 245 -16.32 -32.23 10.56
C ALA A 245 -17.13 -33.37 11.24
N PRO A 246 -18.33 -33.12 11.79
CA PRO A 246 -19.17 -34.19 12.31
C PRO A 246 -19.66 -35.05 11.15
N ASN A 247 -19.18 -36.31 11.15
CA ASN A 247 -19.47 -37.49 10.32
C ASN A 247 -19.86 -37.26 8.85
#